data_AF-A0A0R2BNB4-F1
#
_entry.id   AF-A0A0R2BNB4-F1
#
_cell.length_a   1.000
_cell.length_b   1.000
_cell.length_c   1.000
_cell.angle_alpha   90.00
_cell.angle_beta   90.00
_cell.angle_gamma   90.00
#
_symmetry.space_group_name_H-M   'P 1'
#
loop_
_entity.id
_entity.type
_entity.pdbx_description
1 polymer ?
#
loop_
_entity_poly.entity_id
_entity_poly.type
_entity_poly.pdbx_seq_one_letter_code
_entity_poly.pdbx_strand_id
1 'polypeptide(L)'
;MSLNAEQLLATKNELARNFELSGLTKQQVCNELNISSIKFDRIMQLEQTALEDPWILKNFLVAHVITAGNQPVPFTALSGDYHRHWFLNSQTIEKAVMSLGDH
;
A
#
# COMPACT_ATOMS: atom_id res chain seq x y z
N MET A 1 6.53 -17.60 0.19
CA MET A 1 5.65 -17.57 -1.00
C MET A 1 5.77 -16.19 -1.59
N SER A 2 6.35 -16.10 -2.79
CA SER A 2 6.56 -14.83 -3.47
C SER A 2 5.45 -14.62 -4.49
N LEU A 3 5.06 -13.37 -4.71
CA LEU A 3 4.09 -13.02 -5.75
C LEU A 3 4.68 -13.39 -7.13
N ASN A 4 3.88 -14.06 -7.96
CA ASN A 4 4.25 -14.28 -9.36
C ASN A 4 4.22 -12.95 -10.12
N ALA A 5 4.90 -12.89 -11.28
CA ALA A 5 4.95 -11.68 -12.12
C ALA A 5 3.55 -11.12 -12.46
N GLU A 6 2.58 -12.00 -12.71
CA GLU A 6 1.19 -11.63 -12.95
C GLU A 6 0.52 -11.00 -11.73
N GLN A 7 0.75 -11.55 -10.54
CA GLN A 7 0.22 -10.99 -9.29
C GLN A 7 0.88 -9.66 -8.96
N LEU A 8 2.19 -9.51 -9.18
CA LEU A 8 2.87 -8.23 -9.04
C LEU A 8 2.23 -7.18 -9.96
N LEU A 9 2.06 -7.50 -11.24
CA LEU A 9 1.45 -6.57 -12.20
C LEU A 9 0.01 -6.23 -11.82
N ALA A 10 -0.79 -7.22 -11.41
CA ALA A 10 -2.15 -7.00 -10.93
C ALA A 10 -2.17 -6.06 -9.72
N THR A 11 -1.32 -6.30 -8.72
CA THR A 11 -1.23 -5.47 -7.51
C THR A 11 -0.83 -4.04 -7.83
N LYS A 12 0.13 -3.82 -8.74
CA LYS A 12 0.54 -2.48 -9.18
C LYS A 12 -0.64 -1.74 -9.81
N ASN A 13 -1.39 -2.42 -10.69
CA ASN A 13 -2.58 -1.85 -11.31
C ASN A 13 -3.70 -1.57 -10.28
N GLU A 14 -3.90 -2.45 -9.31
CA GLU A 14 -4.86 -2.28 -8.22
C GLU A 14 -4.51 -1.08 -7.34
N LEU A 15 -3.23 -0.91 -6.97
CA LEU A 15 -2.73 0.25 -6.23
C LEU A 15 -2.94 1.54 -7.02
N ALA A 16 -2.55 1.56 -8.29
CA ALA A 16 -2.71 2.72 -9.16
C ALA A 16 -4.19 3.14 -9.29
N ARG A 17 -5.09 2.18 -9.53
CA ARG A 17 -6.53 2.47 -9.61
C ARG A 17 -7.11 2.99 -8.30
N ASN A 18 -6.75 2.38 -7.16
CA ASN A 18 -7.20 2.88 -5.86
C ASN A 18 -6.69 4.29 -5.57
N PHE A 19 -5.45 4.58 -5.97
CA PHE A 19 -4.88 5.92 -5.87
C PHE A 19 -5.64 6.93 -6.73
N GLU A 20 -5.95 6.62 -7.99
CA GLU A 20 -6.80 7.46 -8.83
C GLU A 20 -8.20 7.69 -8.23
N LEU A 21 -8.82 6.63 -7.69
CA LEU A 21 -10.15 6.71 -7.05
C LEU A 21 -10.14 7.52 -5.74
N SER A 22 -9.01 7.54 -5.03
CA SER A 22 -8.87 8.30 -3.79
C SER A 22 -8.87 9.81 -4.02
N GLY A 23 -8.57 10.25 -5.25
CA GLY A 23 -8.38 11.66 -5.59
C GLY A 23 -7.18 12.30 -4.89
N LEU A 24 -6.31 11.52 -4.25
CA LEU A 24 -5.13 12.01 -3.54
C LEU A 24 -3.99 12.31 -4.52
N THR A 25 -3.21 13.32 -4.17
CA THR A 25 -1.94 13.59 -4.85
C THR A 25 -0.81 12.82 -4.19
N LYS A 26 0.23 12.49 -4.97
CA LYS A 26 1.42 11.82 -4.46
C LYS A 26 2.03 12.55 -3.26
N GLN A 27 2.05 13.89 -3.32
CA GLN A 27 2.57 14.72 -2.24
C GLN A 27 1.72 14.62 -0.96
N GLN A 28 0.39 14.56 -1.07
CA GLN A 28 -0.47 14.36 0.09
C GLN A 28 -0.22 13.02 0.75
N VAL A 29 -0.15 11.94 -0.05
CA VAL A 29 0.14 10.61 0.50
C VAL A 29 1.52 10.59 1.17
N CYS A 30 2.53 11.18 0.53
CA CYS A 30 3.86 11.31 1.11
C CYS A 30 3.87 12.09 2.42
N ASN A 31 3.12 13.20 2.49
CA ASN A 31 3.06 14.04 3.68
C ASN A 31 2.32 13.35 4.84
N GLU A 32 1.17 12.73 4.56
CA GLU A 32 0.35 12.03 5.56
C GLU A 32 1.06 10.80 6.12
N LEU A 33 1.71 10.01 5.26
CA LEU A 33 2.49 8.83 5.66
C LEU A 33 3.90 9.18 6.11
N ASN A 34 4.29 10.46 6.06
CA ASN A 34 5.62 10.97 6.37
C ASN A 34 6.75 10.22 5.62
N ILE A 35 6.56 9.97 4.32
CA ILE A 35 7.52 9.28 3.45
C ILE A 35 8.00 10.17 2.30
N SER A 36 9.17 9.82 1.76
CA SER A 36 9.71 10.41 0.54
C SER A 36 8.92 9.98 -0.70
N SER A 37 8.90 10.84 -1.73
CA SER A 37 8.35 10.50 -3.04
C SER A 37 9.01 9.27 -3.69
N ILE A 38 10.31 9.07 -3.46
CA ILE A 38 11.06 7.91 -3.96
C ILE A 38 10.52 6.62 -3.33
N LYS A 39 10.35 6.63 -2.01
CA LYS A 39 9.77 5.50 -1.28
C LYS A 39 8.36 5.18 -1.75
N PHE A 40 7.53 6.20 -1.97
CA PHE A 40 6.19 6.00 -2.54
C PHE A 40 6.24 5.28 -3.91
N ASP A 41 7.12 5.71 -4.83
CA ASP A 41 7.25 5.04 -6.14
C ASP A 41 7.69 3.58 -5.97
N ARG A 42 8.63 3.30 -5.06
CA ARG A 42 9.09 1.93 -4.80
C ARG A 42 7.98 1.03 -4.25
N ILE A 43 7.16 1.55 -3.33
CA ILE A 43 6.01 0.82 -2.79
C ILE A 43 4.99 0.56 -3.91
N MET A 44 4.70 1.58 -4.74
CA MET A 44 3.85 1.43 -5.93
C MET A 44 4.41 0.40 -6.92
N GLN A 45 5.73 0.29 -7.03
CA GLN A 45 6.41 -0.72 -7.85
C GLN A 45 6.63 -2.06 -7.13
N LEU A 46 6.20 -2.21 -5.87
CA LEU A 46 6.44 -3.38 -5.03
C LEU A 46 7.93 -3.79 -4.99
N GLU A 47 8.81 -2.81 -5.12
CA GLU A 47 10.27 -3.00 -5.05
C GLU A 47 10.80 -2.84 -3.62
N GLN A 48 9.89 -2.62 -2.67
CA GLN A 48 10.26 -2.29 -1.31
C GLN A 48 10.54 -3.53 -0.46
N THR A 49 11.64 -3.49 0.28
CA THR A 49 12.10 -4.62 1.09
C THR A 49 11.15 -4.90 2.26
N ALA A 50 10.59 -3.84 2.83
CA ALA A 50 9.61 -3.94 3.91
C ALA A 50 8.27 -4.44 3.39
N LEU A 51 7.85 -5.61 3.90
CA LEU A 51 6.61 -6.24 3.50
C LEU A 51 5.39 -5.46 4.01
N GLU A 52 5.52 -4.72 5.12
CA GLU A 52 4.47 -3.93 5.74
C GLU A 52 4.12 -2.66 4.96
N ASP A 53 5.10 -2.00 4.33
CA ASP A 53 4.93 -0.74 3.60
C ASP A 53 3.80 -0.78 2.55
N PRO A 54 3.71 -1.79 1.64
CA PRO A 54 2.59 -1.89 0.69
C PRO A 54 1.23 -2.15 1.36
N TRP A 55 1.19 -2.81 2.53
CA TRP A 55 -0.06 -2.98 3.28
C TRP A 55 -0.54 -1.68 3.91
N ILE A 56 0.38 -0.88 4.45
CA ILE A 56 0.06 0.45 4.98
C ILE A 56 -0.51 1.34 3.88
N LEU A 57 0.19 1.40 2.73
CA LEU A 57 -0.27 2.22 1.60
C LEU A 57 -1.64 1.74 1.10
N LYS A 58 -1.83 0.42 0.96
CA LYS A 58 -3.14 -0.16 0.61
C LYS A 58 -4.23 0.31 1.57
N ASN A 59 -4.05 0.12 2.87
CA ASN A 59 -5.08 0.45 3.87
C ASN A 59 -5.40 1.94 3.85
N PHE A 60 -4.39 2.77 3.71
CA PHE A 60 -4.52 4.21 3.57
C PHE A 60 -5.36 4.58 2.34
N LEU A 61 -4.99 4.08 1.16
CA LEU A 61 -5.74 4.35 -0.08
C LEU A 61 -7.19 3.87 0.03
N VAL A 62 -7.41 2.65 0.51
CA VAL A 62 -8.76 2.08 0.69
C VAL A 62 -9.61 2.97 1.60
N ALA A 63 -9.07 3.39 2.76
CA ALA A 63 -9.78 4.27 3.68
C ALA A 63 -10.14 5.61 3.03
N HIS A 64 -9.22 6.20 2.27
CA HIS A 64 -9.45 7.45 1.57
C HIS A 64 -10.45 7.32 0.41
N VAL A 65 -10.40 6.23 -0.37
CA VAL A 65 -11.39 5.94 -1.43
C VAL A 65 -12.79 5.84 -0.84
N ILE A 66 -12.95 5.09 0.26
CA ILE A 66 -14.23 4.95 0.98
C ILE A 66 -14.69 6.31 1.52
N THR A 67 -13.78 7.08 2.11
CA THR A 67 -14.08 8.43 2.65
C THR A 67 -14.49 9.40 1.54
N ALA A 68 -13.92 9.26 0.34
CA ALA A 68 -14.32 10.01 -0.85
C ALA A 68 -15.69 9.55 -1.42
N GLY A 69 -16.31 8.51 -0.86
CA GLY A 69 -17.58 7.94 -1.31
C GLY A 69 -17.45 7.00 -2.51
N ASN A 70 -16.22 6.63 -2.88
CA ASN A 70 -15.93 5.70 -3.97
C ASN A 70 -15.78 4.26 -3.46
N GLN A 71 -15.86 3.28 -4.36
CA GLN A 71 -15.61 1.87 -4.04
C GLN A 71 -14.16 1.51 -4.35
N PRO A 72 -13.35 1.09 -3.36
CA PRO A 72 -11.98 0.67 -3.59
C PRO A 72 -11.92 -0.60 -4.43
N VAL A 73 -10.92 -0.69 -5.29
CA VAL A 73 -10.65 -1.90 -6.07
C VAL A 73 -10.09 -2.96 -5.13
N PRO A 74 -10.69 -4.16 -5.07
CA PRO A 74 -10.21 -5.23 -4.21
C PRO A 74 -8.82 -5.71 -4.68
N PHE A 75 -7.94 -5.96 -3.72
CA PHE A 75 -6.61 -6.47 -3.99
C PHE A 75 -6.64 -7.99 -4.10
N THR A 76 -6.05 -8.54 -5.16
CA THR A 76 -5.97 -9.99 -5.37
C THR A 76 -4.77 -10.60 -4.64
N ALA A 77 -3.64 -9.92 -4.69
CA ALA A 77 -2.37 -10.35 -4.12
C ALA A 77 -2.18 -9.96 -2.65
N LEU A 78 -2.45 -8.70 -2.32
CA LEU A 78 -2.49 -8.19 -0.95
C LEU A 78 -3.84 -8.55 -0.32
N SER A 79 -4.24 -9.81 -0.40
CA SER A 79 -5.53 -10.30 0.10
C SER A 79 -5.36 -11.11 1.38
N GLY A 80 -6.40 -11.12 2.23
CA GLY A 80 -6.41 -11.84 3.50
C GLY A 80 -6.06 -11.00 4.73
N ASP A 81 -6.09 -11.65 5.89
CA ASP A 81 -5.75 -11.06 7.18
C ASP A 81 -4.24 -11.01 7.37
N TYR A 82 -3.66 -9.81 7.30
CA TYR A 82 -2.25 -9.60 7.63
C TYR A 82 -1.90 -10.03 9.06
N HIS A 83 -2.89 -10.07 9.96
CA HIS A 83 -2.80 -10.65 11.32
C HIS A 83 -2.40 -12.12 11.36
N ARG A 84 -2.59 -12.85 10.24
CA ARG A 84 -2.20 -14.27 10.13
C ARG A 84 -0.79 -14.46 9.60
N HIS A 85 -0.14 -13.40 9.13
CA HIS A 85 1.23 -13.46 8.64
C HIS A 85 2.19 -13.23 9.82
N TRP A 86 2.75 -14.33 10.34
CA TRP A 86 3.74 -14.29 11.44
C TRP A 86 4.97 -13.42 11.15
N PHE A 87 5.25 -13.16 9.86
CA PHE A 87 6.36 -12.33 9.39
C PHE A 87 5.98 -10.84 9.22
N LEU A 88 4.70 -10.48 9.33
CA LEU A 88 4.25 -9.08 9.27
C LEU A 88 4.03 -8.53 10.68
N ASN A 89 4.49 -7.30 10.91
CA ASN A 89 4.14 -6.59 12.12
C ASN A 89 2.77 -5.92 11.96
N SER A 90 1.73 -6.59 12.48
CA SER A 90 0.35 -6.09 12.40
C SER A 90 0.19 -4.73 13.08
N GLN A 91 0.92 -4.47 14.18
CA GLN A 91 0.87 -3.19 14.87
C GLN A 91 1.43 -2.05 14.00
N THR A 92 2.45 -2.31 13.20
CA THR A 92 3.02 -1.34 12.25
C THR A 92 2.01 -0.97 11.17
N ILE A 93 1.31 -1.97 10.64
CA ILE A 93 0.25 -1.81 9.63
C ILE A 93 -0.93 -1.02 10.22
N GLU A 94 -1.37 -1.35 11.43
CA GLU A 94 -2.48 -0.68 12.11
C GLU A 94 -2.17 0.76 12.51
N LYS A 95 -0.93 1.03 12.93
CA LYS A 95 -0.48 2.39 13.24
C LYS A 95 -0.12 3.21 12.00
N ALA A 96 -0.18 2.61 10.81
CA ALA A 96 0.28 3.20 9.56
C ALA A 96 1.72 3.76 9.63
N VAL A 97 2.59 3.09 10.39
CA VAL A 97 3.98 3.54 10.59
C VAL A 97 4.84 2.95 9.48
N MET A 98 5.26 3.79 8.54
CA MET A 98 6.16 3.36 7.47
C MET A 98 7.55 3.01 8.00
N SER A 99 8.21 2.05 7.35
CA SER A 99 9.58 1.66 7.70
C SER A 99 10.53 2.85 7.56
N LEU A 100 11.56 2.94 8.41
CA LEU A 100 12.57 3.99 8.27
C LEU A 100 13.51 3.68 7.10
N GLY A 101 13.71 4.66 6.22
CA GLY A 101 14.61 4.56 5.06
C GLY A 101 13.91 4.30 3.73
N ASP A 102 14.60 4.66 2.64
CA ASP A 102 14.16 4.52 1.25
C ASP A 102 14.53 3.16 0.63
N HIS A 103 14.81 2.12 1.44
CA HIS A 103 15.35 0.82 1.00
C HIS A 103 14.34 -0.33 1.14
#